data_AF-A0A2V1GWU6-F1
#
_entry.id   AF-A0A2V1GWU6-F1
#
_cell.length_a   1.000
_cell.length_b   1.000
_cell.length_c   1.000
_cell.angle_alpha   90.00
_cell.angle_beta   90.00
_cell.angle_gamma   90.00
#
_symmetry.space_group_name_H-M   'P 1'
#
loop_
_entity.id
_entity.type
_entity.pdbx_description
1 polymer ?
#
loop_
_entity_poly.entity_id
_entity_poly.type
_entity_poly.pdbx_seq_one_letter_code
_entity_poly.pdbx_strand_id
1 'polypeptide(L)'
;MVVIEKRFKFLLLFLAMLMVIILCKQAELMFGKENQDQADLIMLVRTPISIGLLQEHLKELQNMTKEIDAYSLSEIKVNFEKTTRILEMVDAEITAQQKSWFNLSQRLKQDAGEFKKLKENLDAVQVLTSNELERINAMIEDASKPRLLDLIGSSVWAFILGIMSSVFATVVILFFKEKPKIIVNFMKRVLPSHSAN
;
A
#
# COMPACT_ATOMS: atom_id res chain seq x y z
N MET A 1 -18.05 -38.30 12.45
CA MET A 1 -17.54 -37.41 11.38
C MET A 1 -18.58 -36.39 10.93
N VAL A 2 -19.81 -36.81 10.58
CA VAL A 2 -20.89 -35.94 10.04
C VAL A 2 -21.28 -34.73 10.93
N VAL A 3 -21.23 -34.87 12.27
CA VAL A 3 -21.62 -33.79 13.20
C VAL A 3 -20.57 -32.66 13.25
N ILE A 4 -19.29 -33.00 13.15
CA ILE A 4 -18.19 -32.02 13.16
C ILE A 4 -18.22 -31.19 11.88
N GLU A 5 -18.49 -31.83 10.74
CA GLU A 5 -18.58 -31.17 9.44
C GLU A 5 -19.76 -30.19 9.36
N LYS A 6 -20.91 -30.54 9.95
CA LYS A 6 -22.07 -29.64 10.06
C LYS A 6 -21.79 -28.44 10.95
N ARG A 7 -21.12 -28.63 12.09
CA ARG A 7 -20.74 -27.54 13.01
C ARG A 7 -19.72 -26.60 12.37
N PHE A 8 -18.76 -27.16 11.62
CA PHE A 8 -17.77 -26.37 10.88
C PHE A 8 -18.42 -25.55 9.76
N LYS A 9 -19.32 -26.17 8.95
CA LYS A 9 -20.08 -25.44 7.92
C LYS A 9 -20.94 -24.33 8.51
N PHE A 10 -21.60 -24.58 9.65
CA PHE A 10 -22.40 -23.56 10.34
C PHE A 10 -21.54 -22.41 10.85
N LEU A 11 -20.38 -22.70 11.45
CA LEU A 11 -19.46 -21.68 11.96
C LEU A 11 -18.86 -20.85 10.82
N LEU A 12 -18.55 -21.47 9.69
CA LEU A 12 -18.06 -20.78 8.49
C LEU A 12 -19.13 -19.88 7.85
N LEU A 13 -20.39 -20.34 7.82
CA LEU A 13 -21.54 -19.53 7.40
C LEU A 13 -21.77 -18.33 8.31
N PHE A 14 -21.68 -18.55 9.63
CA PHE A 14 -21.79 -17.47 10.62
C PHE A 14 -20.68 -16.43 10.46
N LEU A 15 -19.44 -16.88 10.23
CA LEU A 15 -18.30 -15.99 10.00
C LEU A 15 -18.43 -15.21 8.69
N ALA A 16 -18.91 -15.86 7.63
CA ALA A 16 -19.20 -15.21 6.36
C ALA A 16 -20.29 -14.15 6.50
N MET A 17 -21.36 -14.45 7.26
CA MET A 17 -22.43 -13.50 7.53
C MET A 17 -21.93 -12.26 8.30
N LEU A 18 -21.08 -12.47 9.31
CA LEU A 18 -20.41 -11.38 10.04
C LEU A 18 -19.57 -10.49 9.12
N MET A 19 -18.79 -11.10 8.21
CA MET A 19 -18.00 -10.36 7.23
C MET A 19 -18.86 -9.51 6.30
N VAL A 20 -19.99 -10.05 5.81
CA VAL A 20 -20.93 -9.29 4.97
C VAL A 20 -21.50 -8.08 5.71
N ILE A 21 -21.90 -8.24 6.99
CA ILE A 21 -22.42 -7.13 7.80
C ILE A 21 -21.38 -6.02 7.97
N ILE A 22 -20.12 -6.39 8.24
CA ILE A 22 -19.02 -5.43 8.39
C ILE A 22 -18.78 -4.69 7.06
N LEU A 23 -18.75 -5.40 5.94
CA LEU A 23 -18.55 -4.81 4.61
C LEU A 23 -19.68 -3.84 4.24
N CYS A 24 -20.94 -4.19 4.51
CA CYS A 24 -22.08 -3.30 4.27
C CYS A 24 -21.97 -2.01 5.09
N LYS A 25 -21.63 -2.11 6.38
CA LYS A 25 -21.43 -0.94 7.26
C LYS A 25 -20.28 -0.05 6.79
N GLN A 26 -19.19 -0.64 6.32
CA GLN A 26 -18.05 0.13 5.81
C GLN A 26 -18.40 0.84 4.51
N ALA A 27 -19.11 0.17 3.59
CA ALA A 27 -19.58 0.78 2.36
C ALA A 27 -20.51 1.98 2.65
N GLU A 28 -21.47 1.83 3.56
CA GLU A 28 -22.39 2.91 3.96
C GLU A 28 -21.64 4.12 4.55
N LEU A 29 -20.62 3.88 5.38
CA LEU A 29 -19.78 4.95 5.92
C LEU A 29 -18.92 5.64 4.85
N MET A 30 -18.45 4.90 3.84
CA MET A 30 -17.60 5.44 2.77
C MET A 30 -18.42 6.30 1.80
N PHE A 31 -19.53 5.76 1.29
CA PHE A 31 -20.44 6.51 0.40
C PHE A 31 -21.15 7.66 1.12
N GLY A 32 -21.49 7.49 2.40
CA GLY A 32 -22.10 8.54 3.21
C GLY A 32 -21.16 9.72 3.43
N LYS A 33 -19.87 9.46 3.70
CA LYS A 33 -18.85 10.51 3.85
C LYS A 33 -18.61 11.28 2.56
N GLU A 34 -18.45 10.59 1.44
CA GLU A 34 -18.18 11.23 0.16
C GLU A 34 -19.35 12.13 -0.30
N ASN A 35 -20.58 11.66 -0.11
CA ASN A 35 -21.77 12.47 -0.38
C ASN A 35 -21.90 13.67 0.56
N GLN A 36 -21.56 13.49 1.84
CA GLN A 36 -21.56 14.59 2.81
C GLN A 36 -20.51 15.64 2.46
N ASP A 37 -19.34 15.22 1.98
CA ASP A 37 -18.25 16.10 1.59
C ASP A 37 -18.61 16.91 0.34
N GLN A 38 -19.22 16.26 -0.66
CA GLN A 38 -19.76 16.97 -1.82
C GLN A 38 -20.88 17.94 -1.43
N ALA A 39 -21.77 17.55 -0.53
CA ALA A 39 -22.85 18.42 -0.05
C ALA A 39 -22.29 19.65 0.69
N ASP A 40 -21.32 19.45 1.59
CA ASP A 40 -20.65 20.55 2.31
C ASP A 40 -19.91 21.48 1.33
N LEU A 41 -19.26 20.94 0.29
CA LEU A 41 -18.58 21.72 -0.73
C LEU A 41 -19.56 22.54 -1.59
N ILE A 42 -20.65 21.92 -2.03
CA ILE A 42 -21.72 22.58 -2.80
C ILE A 42 -22.35 23.70 -1.95
N MET A 43 -22.58 23.44 -0.67
CA MET A 43 -23.17 24.42 0.24
C MET A 43 -22.29 25.67 0.43
N LEU A 44 -20.97 25.49 0.42
CA LEU A 44 -19.99 26.57 0.53
C LEU A 44 -19.83 27.42 -0.74
N VAL A 45 -19.93 26.79 -1.92
CA VAL A 45 -19.72 27.48 -3.21
C VAL A 45 -21.00 28.11 -3.75
N ARG A 46 -22.17 27.66 -3.30
CA ARG A 46 -23.46 28.17 -3.75
C ARG A 46 -23.73 29.59 -3.22
N THR A 47 -24.16 30.48 -4.11
CA THR A 47 -24.74 31.78 -3.73
C THR A 47 -26.03 31.57 -2.91
N PRO A 48 -26.15 32.16 -1.70
CA PRO A 48 -27.32 31.95 -0.86
C PRO A 48 -28.59 32.45 -1.53
N ILE A 49 -29.57 31.57 -1.75
CA ILE A 49 -30.82 31.95 -2.41
C ILE A 49 -31.64 32.86 -1.50
N SER A 50 -31.61 32.60 -0.20
CA SER A 50 -32.31 33.40 0.82
C SER A 50 -31.89 34.87 0.81
N ILE A 51 -30.62 35.17 0.53
CA ILE A 51 -30.11 36.55 0.44
C ILE A 51 -30.69 37.26 -0.79
N GLY A 52 -30.83 36.56 -1.92
CA GLY A 52 -31.49 37.11 -3.11
C GLY A 52 -32.94 37.46 -2.85
N LEU A 53 -33.68 36.55 -2.21
CA LEU A 53 -35.08 36.78 -1.81
C LEU A 53 -35.20 37.92 -0.79
N LEU A 54 -34.26 38.03 0.14
CA LEU A 54 -34.22 39.14 1.10
C LEU A 54 -34.01 40.48 0.39
N GLN A 55 -33.12 40.56 -0.61
CA GLN A 55 -32.89 41.80 -1.37
C GLN A 55 -34.12 42.22 -2.18
N GLU A 56 -34.81 41.26 -2.79
CA GLU A 56 -36.05 41.52 -3.52
C GLU A 56 -37.14 42.02 -2.57
N HIS A 57 -37.32 41.36 -1.42
CA HIS A 57 -38.30 41.76 -0.42
C HIS A 57 -37.95 43.11 0.24
N LEU A 58 -36.67 43.45 0.37
CA LEU A 58 -36.23 44.74 0.88
C LEU A 58 -36.61 45.88 -0.07
N LYS A 59 -36.62 45.65 -1.39
CA LYS A 59 -37.16 46.61 -2.37
C LYS A 59 -38.67 46.76 -2.23
N GLU A 60 -39.40 45.66 -2.03
CA GLU A 60 -40.85 45.70 -1.76
C GLU A 60 -41.15 46.54 -0.51
N LEU A 61 -40.42 46.31 0.59
CA LEU A 61 -40.54 47.08 1.83
C LEU A 61 -40.20 48.56 1.63
N GLN A 62 -39.16 48.87 0.85
CA GLN A 62 -38.83 50.26 0.52
C GLN A 62 -39.94 50.96 -0.27
N ASN A 63 -40.58 50.26 -1.21
CA ASN A 63 -41.72 50.80 -1.96
C ASN A 63 -42.93 51.01 -1.05
N MET A 64 -43.24 50.02 -0.21
CA MET A 64 -44.30 50.12 0.80
C MET A 64 -44.06 51.26 1.80
N THR A 65 -42.80 51.53 2.16
CA THR A 65 -42.45 52.65 3.06
C THR A 65 -42.66 54.01 2.37
N LYS A 66 -42.40 54.10 1.06
CA LYS A 66 -42.61 55.33 0.28
C LYS A 66 -44.08 55.65 0.06
N GLU A 67 -44.91 54.63 -0.06
CA GLU A 67 -46.35 54.75 -0.34
C GLU A 67 -47.20 54.23 0.83
N ILE A 68 -46.76 54.45 2.08
CA ILE A 68 -47.34 53.79 3.26
C ILE A 68 -48.85 54.06 3.44
N ASP A 69 -49.31 55.24 3.03
CA ASP A 69 -50.72 55.63 3.08
C ASP A 69 -51.59 54.86 2.07
N ALA A 70 -50.99 54.24 1.06
CA ALA A 70 -51.69 53.43 0.06
C ALA A 70 -51.88 51.97 0.52
N TYR A 71 -51.23 51.55 1.59
CA TYR A 71 -51.30 50.18 2.11
C TYR A 71 -52.17 50.09 3.36
N SER A 72 -52.99 49.05 3.42
CA SER A 72 -53.78 48.74 4.61
C SER A 72 -52.90 48.14 5.72
N LEU A 73 -53.34 48.33 6.97
CA LEU A 73 -52.67 47.78 8.14
C LEU A 73 -52.57 46.24 8.11
N SER A 74 -53.54 45.58 7.46
CA SER A 74 -53.51 44.13 7.18
C SER A 74 -52.41 43.73 6.21
N GLU A 75 -52.18 44.49 5.13
CA GLU A 75 -51.12 44.21 4.16
C GLU A 75 -49.74 44.42 4.77
N ILE A 76 -49.57 45.47 5.59
CA ILE A 76 -48.35 45.72 6.35
C ILE A 76 -48.04 44.54 7.28
N LYS A 77 -49.06 44.03 8.00
CA LYS A 77 -48.90 42.85 8.87
C LYS A 77 -48.44 41.62 8.09
N VAL A 78 -49.06 41.32 6.94
CA VAL A 78 -48.68 40.19 6.08
C VAL A 78 -47.24 40.33 5.59
N ASN A 79 -46.82 41.55 5.22
CA ASN A 79 -45.44 41.80 4.80
C ASN A 79 -44.43 41.61 5.94
N PHE A 80 -44.78 42.00 7.18
CA PHE A 80 -43.96 41.69 8.35
C PHE A 80 -43.83 40.19 8.60
N GLU A 81 -44.91 39.42 8.48
CA GLU A 81 -44.85 37.96 8.60
C GLU A 81 -43.98 37.33 7.50
N LYS A 82 -44.07 37.83 6.26
CA LYS A 82 -43.21 37.43 5.14
C LYS A 82 -41.75 37.77 5.42
N THR A 83 -41.47 38.94 5.98
CA THR A 83 -40.13 39.40 6.38
C THR A 83 -39.52 38.45 7.40
N THR A 84 -40.26 38.11 8.46
CA THR A 84 -39.81 37.17 9.50
C THR A 84 -39.44 35.82 8.91
N ARG A 85 -40.28 35.25 8.03
CA ARG A 85 -40.00 33.96 7.38
C ARG A 85 -38.74 34.01 6.51
N ILE A 86 -38.54 35.09 5.75
CA ILE A 86 -37.33 35.24 4.92
C ILE A 86 -36.08 35.35 5.80
N LEU A 87 -36.16 36.11 6.91
CA LEU A 87 -35.07 36.20 7.88
C LEU A 87 -34.71 34.86 8.51
N GLU A 88 -35.72 34.05 8.89
CA GLU A 88 -35.50 32.69 9.40
C GLU A 88 -34.81 31.79 8.36
N MET A 89 -35.19 31.91 7.08
CA MET A 89 -34.52 31.17 6.00
C MET A 89 -33.07 31.61 5.81
N VAL A 90 -32.80 32.92 5.88
CA VAL A 90 -31.43 33.46 5.79
C VAL A 90 -30.58 32.99 6.95
N ASP A 91 -31.10 33.06 8.17
CA ASP A 91 -30.40 32.61 9.38
C ASP A 91 -30.04 31.11 9.31
N ALA A 92 -31.00 30.28 8.87
CA ALA A 92 -30.78 28.85 8.68
C ALA A 92 -29.70 28.56 7.62
N GLU A 93 -29.72 29.27 6.48
CA GLU A 93 -28.75 29.10 5.40
C GLU A 93 -27.34 29.54 5.84
N ILE A 94 -27.21 30.70 6.50
CA ILE A 94 -25.94 31.20 7.05
C ILE A 94 -25.39 30.23 8.11
N THR A 95 -26.22 29.78 9.04
CA THR A 95 -25.82 28.84 10.10
C THR A 95 -25.29 27.55 9.51
N ALA A 96 -25.97 27.02 8.49
CA ALA A 96 -25.56 25.80 7.83
C ALA A 96 -24.26 25.98 7.02
N GLN A 97 -24.09 27.10 6.30
CA GLN A 97 -22.83 27.43 5.64
C GLN A 97 -21.67 27.59 6.63
N GLN A 98 -21.89 28.23 7.77
CA GLN A 98 -20.87 28.36 8.82
C GLN A 98 -20.47 27.01 9.39
N LYS A 99 -21.42 26.09 9.57
CA LYS A 99 -21.16 24.72 10.01
C LYS A 99 -20.33 23.95 8.98
N SER A 100 -20.69 24.02 7.71
CA SER A 100 -19.93 23.38 6.62
C SER A 100 -18.52 23.97 6.51
N TRP A 101 -18.35 25.28 6.65
CA TRP A 101 -17.04 25.93 6.72
C TRP A 101 -16.18 25.39 7.86
N PHE A 102 -16.75 25.30 9.06
CA PHE A 102 -16.05 24.78 10.23
C PHE A 102 -15.60 23.34 10.02
N ASN A 103 -16.50 22.47 9.51
CA ASN A 103 -16.18 21.08 9.22
C ASN A 103 -15.06 20.95 8.18
N LEU A 104 -15.13 21.72 7.09
CA LEU A 104 -14.11 21.72 6.05
C LEU A 104 -12.75 22.21 6.60
N SER A 105 -12.75 23.27 7.41
CA SER A 105 -11.53 23.78 8.04
C SER A 105 -10.86 22.76 8.95
N GLN A 106 -11.64 22.00 9.74
CA GLN A 106 -11.09 20.94 10.58
C GLN A 106 -10.47 19.81 9.75
N ARG A 107 -11.12 19.42 8.65
CA ARG A 107 -10.59 18.41 7.72
C ARG A 107 -9.30 18.86 7.04
N LEU A 108 -9.26 20.10 6.53
CA LEU A 108 -8.04 20.66 5.94
C LEU A 108 -6.88 20.70 6.93
N LYS A 109 -7.14 20.98 8.22
CA LYS A 109 -6.11 20.90 9.26
C LYS A 109 -5.62 19.47 9.49
N GLN A 110 -6.52 18.49 9.46
CA GLN A 110 -6.15 17.08 9.55
C GLN A 110 -5.30 16.66 8.35
N ASP A 111 -5.75 16.96 7.14
CA ASP A 111 -5.03 16.65 5.89
C ASP A 111 -3.64 17.29 5.88
N ALA A 112 -3.50 18.54 6.33
CA ALA A 112 -2.21 19.20 6.47
C ALA A 112 -1.27 18.44 7.43
N GLY A 113 -1.80 17.88 8.52
CA GLY A 113 -1.06 17.04 9.45
C GLY A 113 -0.62 15.71 8.81
N GLU A 114 -1.48 15.08 8.02
CA GLU A 114 -1.18 13.85 7.29
C GLU A 114 -0.13 14.08 6.20
N PHE A 115 -0.22 15.18 5.45
CA PHE A 115 0.79 15.59 4.47
C PHE A 115 2.15 15.85 5.12
N LYS A 116 2.18 16.47 6.30
CA LYS A 116 3.43 16.66 7.04
C LYS A 116 4.10 15.32 7.38
N LYS A 117 3.32 14.36 7.89
CA LYS A 117 3.82 13.01 8.18
C LYS A 117 4.29 12.29 6.91
N LEU A 118 3.56 12.42 5.81
CA LEU A 118 3.94 11.82 4.53
C LEU A 118 5.28 12.38 4.04
N LYS A 119 5.50 13.69 4.19
CA LYS A 119 6.77 14.33 3.89
C LYS A 119 7.90 13.81 4.77
N GLU A 120 7.69 13.71 6.08
CA GLU A 120 8.68 13.14 7.02
C GLU A 120 9.04 11.69 6.65
N ASN A 121 8.07 10.88 6.24
CA ASN A 121 8.29 9.52 5.77
C ASN A 121 9.06 9.46 4.44
N LEU A 122 8.76 10.36 3.50
CA LEU A 122 9.49 10.46 2.23
C LEU A 122 10.96 10.85 2.47
N ASP A 123 11.22 11.82 3.35
CA ASP A 123 12.57 12.21 3.73
C ASP A 123 13.32 11.02 4.37
N ALA A 124 12.65 10.25 5.24
CA ALA A 124 13.23 9.04 5.84
C ALA A 124 13.55 7.94 4.81
N VAL A 125 12.66 7.70 3.84
CA VAL A 125 12.88 6.76 2.74
C VAL A 125 14.03 7.21 1.84
N GLN A 126 14.17 8.51 1.61
CA GLN A 126 15.27 9.06 0.82
C GLN A 126 16.61 8.81 1.52
N VAL A 127 16.69 9.06 2.83
CA VAL A 127 17.89 8.76 3.64
C VAL A 127 18.23 7.27 3.62
N LEU A 128 17.23 6.39 3.77
CA LEU A 128 17.44 4.94 3.68
C LEU A 128 17.96 4.51 2.31
N THR A 129 17.37 5.03 1.23
CA THR A 129 17.82 4.76 -0.15
C THR A 129 19.25 5.23 -0.38
N SER A 130 19.62 6.41 0.12
CA SER A 130 20.99 6.92 0.03
C SER A 130 21.98 6.04 0.79
N ASN A 131 21.63 5.60 2.00
CA ASN A 131 22.47 4.69 2.80
C ASN A 131 22.62 3.31 2.14
N GLU A 132 21.56 2.78 1.51
CA GLU A 132 21.64 1.52 0.77
C GLU A 132 22.50 1.63 -0.48
N LEU A 133 22.38 2.73 -1.23
CA LEU A 133 23.27 3.02 -2.37
C LEU A 133 24.73 3.12 -1.94
N GLU A 134 25.02 3.76 -0.81
CA GLU A 134 26.37 3.84 -0.26
C GLU A 134 26.91 2.45 0.13
N ARG A 135 26.07 1.62 0.76
CA ARG A 135 26.44 0.22 1.08
C ARG A 135 26.69 -0.61 -0.17
N ILE A 136 25.85 -0.48 -1.20
CA ILE A 136 26.04 -1.17 -2.48
C ILE A 136 27.35 -0.71 -3.14
N ASN A 137 27.62 0.59 -3.17
CA ASN A 137 28.87 1.12 -3.69
C ASN A 137 30.09 0.61 -2.91
N ALA A 138 30.02 0.58 -1.58
CA ALA A 138 31.08 0.00 -0.74
C ALA A 138 31.27 -1.50 -1.01
N MET A 139 30.20 -2.27 -1.22
CA MET A 139 30.30 -3.68 -1.60
C MET A 139 30.90 -3.87 -2.99
N ILE A 140 30.56 -3.02 -3.95
CA ILE A 140 31.17 -3.05 -5.30
C ILE A 140 32.66 -2.70 -5.20
N GLU A 141 33.02 -1.70 -4.40
CA GLU A 141 34.41 -1.29 -4.20
C GLU A 141 35.22 -2.39 -3.49
N ASP A 142 34.67 -3.03 -2.46
CA ASP A 142 35.28 -4.21 -1.81
C ASP A 142 35.38 -5.42 -2.75
N ALA A 143 34.37 -5.68 -3.58
CA ALA A 143 34.40 -6.75 -4.57
C ALA A 143 35.44 -6.51 -5.69
N SER A 144 35.74 -5.24 -5.97
CA SER A 144 36.76 -4.84 -6.95
C SER A 144 38.21 -4.92 -6.42
N LYS A 145 38.41 -5.24 -5.13
CA LYS A 145 39.76 -5.41 -4.56
C LYS A 145 40.43 -6.69 -5.10
N PRO A 146 41.75 -6.65 -5.39
CA PRO A 146 42.49 -7.73 -6.06
C PRO A 146 42.50 -9.08 -5.33
N ARG A 147 42.11 -9.13 -4.06
CA ARG A 147 42.04 -10.38 -3.27
C ARG A 147 41.05 -11.41 -3.81
N LEU A 148 39.95 -11.01 -4.44
CA LEU A 148 38.98 -11.95 -5.01
C LEU A 148 39.48 -12.58 -6.31
N LEU A 149 40.20 -11.83 -7.15
CA LEU A 149 40.85 -12.35 -8.35
C LEU A 149 41.96 -13.34 -7.99
N ASP A 150 42.73 -13.08 -6.94
CA ASP A 150 43.74 -14.02 -6.41
C ASP A 150 43.08 -15.29 -5.83
N LEU A 151 41.95 -15.16 -5.13
CA LEU A 151 41.21 -16.30 -4.58
C LEU A 151 40.60 -17.18 -5.67
N ILE A 152 40.01 -16.57 -6.70
CA ILE A 152 39.42 -17.29 -7.84
C ILE A 152 40.54 -17.93 -8.67
N GLY A 153 41.62 -17.21 -8.94
CA GLY A 153 42.79 -17.74 -9.64
C GLY A 153 43.43 -18.93 -8.92
N SER A 154 43.62 -18.84 -7.61
CA SER A 154 44.15 -19.96 -6.81
C SER A 154 43.22 -21.17 -6.78
N SER A 155 41.90 -20.96 -6.73
CA SER A 155 40.90 -22.03 -6.70
C SER A 155 40.79 -22.75 -8.05
N VAL A 156 40.87 -22.01 -9.16
CA VAL A 156 40.90 -22.58 -10.51
C VAL A 156 42.18 -23.39 -10.73
N TRP A 157 43.34 -22.88 -10.29
CA TRP A 157 44.60 -23.63 -10.36
C TRP A 157 44.58 -24.90 -9.51
N ALA A 158 44.04 -24.84 -8.29
CA ALA A 158 43.90 -26.01 -7.42
C ALA A 158 42.96 -27.07 -8.04
N PHE A 159 41.89 -26.64 -8.70
CA PHE A 159 40.96 -27.53 -9.40
C PHE A 159 41.62 -28.21 -10.61
N ILE A 160 42.35 -27.46 -11.44
CA ILE A 160 43.10 -28.01 -12.57
C ILE A 160 44.15 -29.01 -12.09
N LEU A 161 44.91 -28.68 -11.04
CA LEU A 161 45.89 -29.59 -10.44
C LEU A 161 45.23 -30.85 -9.86
N GLY A 162 44.05 -30.72 -9.23
CA GLY A 162 43.29 -31.85 -8.71
C GLY A 162 42.82 -32.80 -9.82
N ILE A 163 42.31 -32.26 -10.93
CA ILE A 163 41.93 -33.07 -12.11
C ILE A 163 43.16 -33.77 -12.69
N MET A 164 44.27 -33.04 -12.86
CA MET A 164 45.51 -33.62 -13.41
C MET A 164 46.08 -34.71 -12.49
N SER A 165 46.04 -34.53 -11.17
CA SER A 165 46.43 -35.56 -10.20
C SER A 165 45.54 -36.80 -10.28
N SER A 166 44.23 -36.64 -10.49
CA SER A 166 43.29 -37.75 -10.64
C SER A 166 43.52 -38.54 -11.94
N VAL A 167 43.77 -37.83 -13.05
CA VAL A 167 44.12 -38.45 -14.33
C VAL A 167 45.46 -39.18 -14.22
N PHE A 168 46.46 -38.56 -13.60
CA PHE A 168 47.77 -39.19 -13.38
C PHE A 168 47.65 -40.46 -12.52
N ALA A 169 46.91 -40.41 -11.41
CA ALA A 169 46.66 -41.58 -10.57
C ALA A 169 45.94 -42.71 -11.34
N THR A 170 44.97 -42.36 -12.18
CA THR A 170 44.24 -43.33 -13.00
C THR A 170 45.13 -44.01 -14.04
N VAL A 171 46.01 -43.24 -14.69
CA VAL A 171 47.01 -43.77 -15.64
C VAL A 171 48.01 -44.67 -14.94
N VAL A 172 48.52 -44.28 -13.77
CA VAL A 172 49.44 -45.13 -12.97
C VAL A 172 48.76 -46.44 -12.58
N ILE A 173 47.51 -46.40 -12.13
CA ILE A 173 46.74 -47.61 -11.78
C ILE A 173 46.55 -48.52 -13.01
N LEU A 174 46.25 -47.95 -14.19
CA LEU A 174 46.14 -48.72 -15.43
C LEU A 174 47.46 -49.39 -15.83
N PHE A 175 48.59 -48.68 -15.75
CA PHE A 175 49.92 -49.24 -16.06
C PHE A 175 50.34 -50.37 -15.09
N PHE A 176 49.94 -50.31 -13.82
CA PHE A 176 50.25 -51.37 -12.86
C PHE A 176 49.26 -52.56 -12.93
N LYS A 177 48.05 -52.36 -13.45
CA LYS A 177 47.02 -53.41 -13.54
C LYS A 177 47.24 -54.40 -14.69
N GLU A 178 48.04 -54.05 -15.70
CA GLU A 178 48.36 -54.97 -16.82
C GLU A 178 49.56 -55.90 -16.55
N LYS A 179 50.38 -55.64 -15.54
CA LYS A 179 51.56 -56.49 -15.23
C LYS A 179 51.30 -57.84 -14.52
N PRO A 180 50.21 -58.11 -13.76
CA PRO A 180 50.09 -59.39 -13.06
C PRO A 180 49.71 -60.56 -13.99
N LYS A 181 49.15 -60.34 -15.19
CA LYS A 181 48.78 -61.44 -16.09
C LYS A 181 49.98 -62.09 -16.79
N ILE A 182 51.04 -61.32 -17.07
CA ILE A 182 52.25 -61.86 -17.70
C ILE A 182 53.07 -62.67 -16.68
N ILE A 183 53.17 -62.21 -15.43
CA ILE A 183 53.93 -62.90 -14.38
C ILE A 183 53.24 -64.20 -13.93
N VAL A 184 51.91 -64.21 -13.82
CA VAL A 184 51.14 -65.42 -13.44
C VAL A 184 51.16 -66.48 -14.55
N ASN A 185 51.08 -66.09 -15.83
CA ASN A 185 51.22 -67.04 -16.94
C ASN A 185 52.67 -67.52 -17.15
N PHE A 186 53.68 -66.68 -16.83
CA PHE A 186 55.08 -67.11 -16.83
C PHE A 186 55.36 -68.11 -15.70
N MET A 187 54.87 -67.87 -14.48
CA MET A 187 55.02 -68.82 -13.36
C MET A 187 54.31 -70.16 -13.62
N LYS A 188 53.13 -70.16 -14.24
CA LYS A 188 52.43 -71.40 -14.62
C LYS A 188 53.12 -72.21 -15.71
N ARG A 189 53.98 -71.58 -16.51
CA ARG A 189 54.68 -72.23 -17.64
C ARG A 189 56.11 -72.68 -17.26
N VAL A 190 56.65 -72.22 -16.13
CA VAL A 190 58.04 -72.50 -15.70
C VAL A 190 58.13 -73.46 -14.50
N LEU A 191 57.03 -73.77 -13.80
CA LEU A 191 57.03 -74.72 -12.68
C LEU A 191 56.49 -76.11 -13.12
N PRO A 192 57.35 -77.14 -13.26
CA PRO A 192 56.92 -78.51 -13.51
C PRO A 192 56.24 -79.09 -12.26
N SER A 193 55.12 -79.77 -12.46
CA SER A 193 54.47 -80.58 -11.42
C SER A 193 55.28 -81.86 -11.18
N HIS A 194 56.13 -81.87 -10.15
CA HIS A 194 56.49 -83.09 -9.42
C HIS A 194 55.41 -83.32 -8.34
N SER A 195 54.57 -84.35 -8.45
CA SER A 195 54.71 -85.66 -7.76
C SER A 195 55.00 -85.51 -6.25
N ALA A 196 54.28 -86.08 -5.29
CA ALA A 196 53.46 -87.28 -5.29
C ALA A 196 52.58 -87.30 -4.03
N ASN A 197 51.44 -87.99 -4.10
CA ASN A 197 51.15 -89.17 -3.28
C ASN A 197 50.17 -90.05 -4.05
#